data_AF-A0A4T2C402-F1
#
_entry.id   AF-A0A4T2C402-F1
#
_cell.length_a   1.000
_cell.length_b   1.000
_cell.length_c   1.000
_cell.angle_alpha   90.00
_cell.angle_beta   90.00
_cell.angle_gamma   90.00
#
_symmetry.space_group_name_H-M   'P 1'
#
loop_
_entity.id
_entity.type
_entity.pdbx_description
1 polymer ?
#
loop_
_entity_poly.entity_id
_entity_poly.type
_entity_poly.pdbx_seq_one_letter_code
_entity_poly.pdbx_strand_id
1 'polypeptide(L)'
;MAFDIDNYTKTSKNVAWEDLDFETFKTNPLPDDTLRVIRYMADVEYHTVCYMRDMLVTPSHRDTDVTGFMTMWNREEFWHGEALADVLRMHDITLEFDELKSKRLKLGWKDRIDPVKQSVLSNLVGKDFIAVHMIWGAANEWSAVAAYKRLAEIEGHPVLAELLKRIAMQEARHVAFYATQARERLGKSVFAQKFARFALGKFWGPVGSTIMDQTEVKHVMGHIFGGPEGRKAINAIDAHIAKMPGLKGLTIVANSLDSSGITA
;
A
#
# COMPACT_ATOMS: atom_id res chain seq x y z
N MET A 1 2.87 19.09 12.72
CA MET A 1 3.92 18.59 13.62
C MET A 1 4.77 17.62 12.83
N ALA A 2 6.09 17.60 13.07
CA ALA A 2 6.98 16.62 12.45
C ALA A 2 6.64 15.21 12.97
N PHE A 3 6.88 14.18 12.15
CA PHE A 3 6.71 12.79 12.56
C PHE A 3 7.81 12.41 13.55
N ASP A 4 7.43 11.78 14.67
CA ASP A 4 8.39 11.32 15.68
C ASP A 4 8.87 9.90 15.36
N ILE A 5 10.00 9.84 14.65
CA ILE A 5 10.60 8.57 14.21
C ILE A 5 11.12 7.73 15.38
N ASP A 6 11.63 8.38 16.43
CA ASP A 6 12.12 7.69 17.62
C ASP A 6 10.98 7.02 18.38
N ASN A 7 9.84 7.71 18.52
CA ASN A 7 8.66 7.12 19.12
C ASN A 7 8.07 6.01 18.23
N TYR A 8 8.01 6.20 16.92
CA TYR A 8 7.52 5.16 16.00
C TYR A 8 8.34 3.87 16.11
N THR A 9 9.67 3.98 16.08
CA THR A 9 10.57 2.82 16.19
C THR A 9 10.46 2.13 17.55
N LYS A 10 10.35 2.88 18.66
CA LYS A 10 10.16 2.32 20.02
C LYS A 10 8.81 1.63 20.21
N THR A 11 7.78 2.09 19.51
CA THR A 11 6.39 1.61 19.69
C THR A 11 5.95 0.65 18.60
N SER A 12 6.81 0.36 17.62
CA SER A 12 6.52 -0.60 16.54
C SER A 12 6.32 -2.02 17.07
N LYS A 13 5.19 -2.61 16.71
CA LYS A 13 4.76 -3.95 17.16
C LYS A 13 4.07 -4.65 16.01
N ASN A 14 4.08 -5.98 16.02
CA ASN A 14 3.16 -6.74 15.18
C ASN A 14 1.71 -6.31 15.46
N VAL A 15 0.86 -6.35 14.43
CA VAL A 15 -0.58 -6.34 14.67
C VAL A 15 -0.90 -7.52 15.60
N ALA A 16 -1.83 -7.34 16.54
CA ALA A 16 -2.28 -8.42 17.41
C ALA A 16 -3.58 -8.99 16.84
N TRP A 17 -3.63 -10.30 16.62
CA TRP A 17 -4.83 -11.01 16.15
C TRP A 17 -5.03 -12.37 16.83
N GLU A 18 -4.07 -12.79 17.64
CA GLU A 18 -4.09 -14.07 18.34
C GLU A 18 -5.17 -14.13 19.43
N ASP A 19 -5.69 -12.99 19.86
CA ASP A 19 -6.83 -12.86 20.78
C ASP A 19 -8.20 -12.96 20.07
N LEU A 20 -8.22 -12.97 18.74
CA LEU A 20 -9.46 -13.05 17.97
C LEU A 20 -9.90 -14.49 17.79
N ASP A 21 -11.20 -14.74 17.97
CA ASP A 21 -11.78 -16.08 17.82
C ASP A 21 -11.97 -16.46 16.34
N PHE A 22 -10.90 -16.96 15.71
CA PHE A 22 -10.94 -17.34 14.29
C PHE A 22 -11.80 -18.58 14.03
N GLU A 23 -12.13 -19.38 15.05
CA GLU A 23 -12.99 -20.56 14.89
C GLU A 23 -14.39 -20.18 14.39
N THR A 24 -14.82 -18.94 14.59
CA THR A 24 -16.09 -18.44 14.05
C THR A 24 -16.17 -18.58 12.53
N PHE A 25 -15.05 -18.50 11.80
CA PHE A 25 -15.02 -18.66 10.34
C PHE A 25 -15.46 -20.05 9.88
N LYS A 26 -15.33 -21.09 10.73
CA LYS A 26 -15.84 -22.43 10.41
C LYS A 26 -17.37 -22.49 10.44
N THR A 27 -17.98 -21.70 11.33
CA THR A 27 -19.44 -21.66 11.51
C THR A 27 -20.11 -20.56 10.68
N ASN A 28 -19.36 -19.53 10.30
CA ASN A 28 -19.79 -18.39 9.51
C ASN A 28 -18.68 -18.04 8.49
N PRO A 29 -18.51 -18.87 7.45
CA PRO A 29 -17.42 -18.72 6.49
C PRO A 29 -17.57 -17.49 5.63
N LEU A 30 -16.44 -16.93 5.22
CA LEU A 30 -16.40 -15.81 4.30
C LEU A 30 -16.75 -16.27 2.86
N PRO A 31 -17.43 -15.44 2.06
CA PRO A 31 -17.68 -15.73 0.65
C PRO A 31 -16.39 -15.85 -0.17
N ASP A 32 -16.40 -16.67 -1.21
CA ASP A 32 -15.26 -16.88 -2.13
C ASP A 32 -14.72 -15.55 -2.72
N ASP A 33 -15.62 -14.62 -3.05
CA ASP A 33 -15.25 -13.31 -3.58
C ASP A 33 -14.43 -12.49 -2.57
N THR A 34 -14.79 -12.58 -1.29
CA THR A 34 -14.07 -11.94 -0.17
C THR A 34 -12.73 -12.65 0.09
N LEU A 35 -12.70 -13.98 0.05
CA LEU A 35 -11.46 -14.75 0.21
C LEU A 35 -10.45 -14.44 -0.89
N ARG A 36 -10.91 -14.24 -2.13
CA ARG A 36 -10.07 -13.79 -3.25
C ARG A 36 -9.47 -12.40 -2.98
N VAL A 37 -10.24 -11.50 -2.38
CA VAL A 37 -9.75 -10.18 -1.96
C VAL A 37 -8.70 -10.28 -0.87
N ILE A 38 -8.97 -11.06 0.19
CA ILE A 38 -8.02 -11.27 1.29
C ILE A 38 -6.72 -11.88 0.78
N ARG A 39 -6.80 -12.84 -0.15
CA ARG A 39 -5.63 -13.42 -0.81
C ARG A 39 -4.81 -12.37 -1.54
N TYR A 40 -5.44 -11.50 -2.33
CA TYR A 40 -4.75 -10.41 -3.01
C TYR A 40 -4.07 -9.46 -2.02
N MET A 41 -4.76 -9.09 -0.95
CA MET A 41 -4.20 -8.19 0.08
C MET A 41 -2.99 -8.85 0.76
N ALA A 42 -3.11 -10.11 1.21
CA ALA A 42 -1.98 -10.85 1.79
C ALA A 42 -0.80 -10.97 0.82
N ASP A 43 -1.07 -11.22 -0.47
CA ASP A 43 -0.04 -11.24 -1.51
C ASP A 43 0.67 -9.89 -1.62
N VAL A 44 -0.06 -8.77 -1.54
CA VAL A 44 0.50 -7.41 -1.53
C VAL A 44 1.37 -7.18 -0.29
N GLU A 45 0.87 -7.49 0.91
CA GLU A 45 1.61 -7.34 2.18
C GLU A 45 2.93 -8.12 2.14
N TYR A 46 2.92 -9.37 1.65
CA TYR A 46 4.15 -10.14 1.50
C TYR A 46 5.08 -9.60 0.41
N HIS A 47 4.57 -8.83 -0.55
CA HIS A 47 5.40 -8.21 -1.59
C HIS A 47 6.21 -7.03 -1.05
N THR A 48 5.81 -6.45 0.07
CA THR A 48 6.50 -5.32 0.71
C THR A 48 7.99 -5.59 0.93
N VAL A 49 8.41 -6.85 1.16
CA VAL A 49 9.83 -7.23 1.23
C VAL A 49 10.59 -6.95 -0.08
N CYS A 50 9.96 -7.15 -1.23
CA CYS A 50 10.55 -6.82 -2.54
C CYS A 50 10.60 -5.30 -2.75
N TYR A 51 9.57 -4.57 -2.30
CA TYR A 51 9.57 -3.12 -2.31
C TYR A 51 10.71 -2.55 -1.45
N MET A 52 10.93 -3.09 -0.26
CA MET A 52 12.04 -2.71 0.62
C MET A 52 13.39 -2.84 -0.10
N ARG A 53 13.63 -4.00 -0.74
CA ARG A 53 14.85 -4.25 -1.53
C ARG A 53 15.05 -3.19 -2.62
N ASP A 54 13.99 -2.88 -3.37
CA ASP A 54 14.07 -1.95 -4.49
C ASP A 54 14.30 -0.51 -4.02
N MET A 55 13.84 -0.13 -2.83
CA MET A 55 14.18 1.16 -2.23
C MET A 55 15.62 1.24 -1.73
N LEU A 56 16.18 0.15 -1.20
CA LEU A 56 17.54 0.15 -0.63
C LEU A 56 18.61 0.49 -1.70
N VAL A 57 18.30 0.34 -2.99
CA VAL A 57 19.19 0.73 -4.09
C VAL A 57 18.98 2.17 -4.59
N THR A 58 18.08 2.93 -3.96
CA THR A 58 17.78 4.33 -4.31
C THR A 58 18.40 5.31 -3.30
N PRO A 59 18.55 6.61 -3.58
CA PRO A 59 19.09 7.59 -2.62
C PRO A 59 18.39 7.62 -1.24
N SER A 60 17.16 7.10 -1.13
CA SER A 60 16.40 7.01 0.12
C SER A 60 17.12 6.24 1.23
N HIS A 61 17.97 5.25 0.91
CA HIS A 61 18.71 4.47 1.93
C HIS A 61 19.72 5.27 2.75
N ARG A 62 20.07 6.49 2.29
CA ARG A 62 21.04 7.36 3.00
C ARG A 62 20.36 8.25 4.04
N ASP A 63 19.04 8.29 4.06
CA ASP A 63 18.25 9.06 5.00
C ASP A 63 17.94 8.16 6.21
N THR A 64 18.39 8.58 7.40
CA THR A 64 18.29 7.78 8.63
C THR A 64 16.85 7.57 9.06
N ASP A 65 16.01 8.58 8.90
CA ASP A 65 14.61 8.52 9.31
C ASP A 65 13.85 7.57 8.37
N VAL A 66 14.11 7.68 7.06
CA VAL A 66 13.55 6.76 6.08
C VAL A 66 14.03 5.34 6.36
N THR A 67 15.31 5.12 6.61
CA THR A 67 15.84 3.76 6.85
C THR A 67 15.26 3.15 8.13
N GLY A 68 15.16 3.94 9.21
CA GLY A 68 14.55 3.52 10.46
C GLY A 68 13.07 3.17 10.29
N PHE A 69 12.32 4.03 9.58
CA PHE A 69 10.92 3.78 9.26
C PHE A 69 10.76 2.49 8.46
N MET A 70 11.48 2.35 7.34
CA MET A 70 11.33 1.22 6.42
C MET A 70 11.66 -0.13 7.07
N THR A 71 12.59 -0.14 8.03
CA THR A 71 12.92 -1.34 8.79
C THR A 71 11.73 -1.81 9.64
N MET A 72 11.07 -0.89 10.33
CA MET A 72 9.93 -1.21 11.19
C MET A 72 8.67 -1.46 10.37
N TRP A 73 8.41 -0.62 9.37
CA TRP A 73 7.34 -0.76 8.39
C TRP A 73 7.34 -2.14 7.74
N ASN A 74 8.48 -2.57 7.19
CA ASN A 74 8.58 -3.89 6.54
C ASN A 74 8.29 -5.05 7.51
N ARG A 75 8.61 -4.89 8.80
CA ARG A 75 8.24 -5.87 9.83
C ARG A 75 6.74 -5.83 10.12
N GLU A 76 6.13 -4.64 10.24
CA GLU A 76 4.69 -4.48 10.48
C GLU A 76 3.88 -5.11 9.32
N GLU A 77 4.25 -4.83 8.07
CA GLU A 77 3.61 -5.36 6.84
C GLU A 77 3.73 -6.88 6.72
N PHE A 78 4.88 -7.45 7.09
CA PHE A 78 5.03 -8.91 7.15
C PHE A 78 3.96 -9.55 8.05
N TRP A 79 3.71 -8.95 9.22
CA TRP A 79 2.70 -9.45 10.15
C TRP A 79 1.26 -9.17 9.70
N HIS A 80 1.02 -8.14 8.89
CA HIS A 80 -0.29 -7.97 8.22
C HIS A 80 -0.55 -9.13 7.27
N GLY A 81 0.46 -9.50 6.47
CA GLY A 81 0.41 -10.66 5.58
C GLY A 81 0.11 -11.96 6.34
N GLU A 82 0.82 -12.21 7.44
CA GLU A 82 0.58 -13.39 8.30
C GLU A 82 -0.85 -13.42 8.86
N ALA A 83 -1.35 -12.29 9.34
CA ALA A 83 -2.71 -12.21 9.91
C ALA A 83 -3.79 -12.51 8.86
N LEU A 84 -3.63 -12.02 7.63
CA LEU A 84 -4.52 -12.33 6.52
C LEU A 84 -4.38 -13.79 6.05
N ALA A 85 -3.16 -14.33 6.08
CA ALA A 85 -2.91 -15.74 5.77
C ALA A 85 -3.54 -16.69 6.81
N ASP A 86 -3.57 -16.32 8.10
CA ASP A 86 -4.31 -17.06 9.13
C ASP A 86 -5.80 -17.14 8.82
N VAL A 87 -6.42 -16.04 8.37
CA VAL A 87 -7.85 -16.05 7.94
C VAL A 87 -8.07 -17.02 6.79
N LEU A 88 -7.18 -17.00 5.79
CA LEU A 88 -7.26 -17.89 4.63
C LEU A 88 -7.08 -19.37 5.03
N ARG A 89 -6.21 -19.65 6.00
CA ARG A 89 -6.01 -21.01 6.53
C ARG A 89 -7.27 -21.57 7.19
N MET A 90 -8.11 -20.73 7.78
CA MET A 90 -9.43 -21.16 8.30
C MET A 90 -10.41 -21.61 7.20
N HIS A 91 -10.09 -21.32 5.94
CA HIS A 91 -10.86 -21.69 4.76
C HIS A 91 -10.09 -22.66 3.86
N ASP A 92 -9.11 -23.39 4.43
CA ASP A 92 -8.26 -24.36 3.73
C ASP A 92 -7.45 -23.75 2.55
N ILE A 93 -7.28 -22.42 2.53
CA ILE A 93 -6.49 -21.71 1.53
C ILE A 93 -5.11 -21.44 2.14
N THR A 94 -4.08 -22.10 1.59
CA THR A 94 -2.69 -21.88 2.01
C THR A 94 -2.02 -20.84 1.11
N LEU A 95 -1.36 -19.86 1.75
CA LEU A 95 -0.42 -18.94 1.11
C LEU A 95 1.00 -19.32 1.53
N GLU A 96 1.74 -19.94 0.63
CA GLU A 96 3.15 -20.27 0.85
C GLU A 96 4.02 -19.05 0.51
N PHE A 97 4.57 -18.38 1.53
CA PHE A 97 5.49 -17.24 1.35
C PHE A 97 6.68 -17.58 0.44
N ASP A 98 7.19 -18.82 0.52
CA ASP A 98 8.32 -19.27 -0.28
C ASP A 98 7.98 -19.47 -1.77
N GLU A 99 6.77 -19.91 -2.10
CA GLU A 99 6.32 -19.99 -3.50
C GLU A 99 6.17 -18.58 -4.11
N LEU A 100 5.61 -17.63 -3.35
CA LEU A 100 5.50 -16.23 -3.73
C LEU A 100 6.87 -15.60 -3.94
N LYS A 101 7.79 -15.79 -3.00
CA LYS A 101 9.18 -15.31 -3.07
C LYS A 101 9.90 -15.89 -4.29
N SER A 102 9.72 -17.17 -4.61
CA SER A 102 10.38 -17.80 -5.76
C SER A 102 9.88 -17.23 -7.11
N LYS A 103 8.58 -16.99 -7.26
CA LYS A 103 7.99 -16.36 -8.46
C LYS A 103 8.42 -14.90 -8.58
N ARG A 104 8.48 -14.18 -7.47
CA ARG A 104 8.81 -12.73 -7.42
C ARG A 104 10.30 -12.43 -7.54
N LEU A 105 11.19 -13.28 -7.02
CA LEU A 105 12.64 -13.18 -7.25
C LEU A 105 12.98 -13.31 -8.74
N LYS A 106 12.28 -14.20 -9.47
CA LYS A 106 12.46 -14.37 -10.92
C LYS A 106 12.02 -13.14 -11.73
N LEU A 107 10.97 -12.43 -11.29
CA LEU A 107 10.55 -11.14 -11.88
C LEU A 107 11.57 -10.03 -11.57
N GLY A 108 12.00 -9.89 -10.31
CA GLY A 108 12.97 -8.87 -9.90
C GLY A 108 14.37 -9.02 -10.51
N TRP A 109 14.76 -10.22 -10.94
CA TRP A 109 16.00 -10.41 -11.71
C TRP A 109 15.88 -10.03 -13.19
N LYS A 110 14.67 -10.10 -13.77
CA LYS A 110 14.42 -9.62 -15.14
C LYS A 110 14.33 -8.08 -15.21
N ASP A 111 13.88 -7.43 -14.14
CA ASP A 111 13.79 -5.96 -14.05
C ASP A 111 15.07 -5.28 -13.55
N ARG A 112 16.15 -6.06 -13.37
CA ARG A 112 17.41 -5.57 -12.82
C ARG A 112 18.18 -4.80 -13.89
N ILE A 113 17.95 -3.48 -13.85
CA ILE A 113 18.69 -2.40 -14.52
C ILE A 113 18.36 -2.28 -16.01
N ASP A 114 17.19 -1.69 -16.28
CA ASP A 114 16.93 -1.10 -17.58
C ASP A 114 17.69 0.25 -17.69
N PRO A 115 18.53 0.48 -18.72
CA PRO A 115 19.31 1.72 -18.91
C PRO A 115 18.45 3.01 -18.87
N VAL A 116 17.15 2.87 -19.13
CA VAL A 116 16.15 3.95 -19.06
C VAL A 116 15.97 4.47 -17.63
N LYS A 117 16.08 3.62 -16.60
CA LYS A 117 15.98 4.06 -15.19
C LYS A 117 17.18 4.92 -14.78
N GLN A 118 18.38 4.63 -15.30
CA GLN A 118 19.57 5.45 -15.02
C GLN A 118 19.47 6.86 -15.59
N SER A 119 18.85 7.08 -16.76
CA SER A 119 18.72 8.42 -17.33
C SER A 119 17.68 9.30 -16.60
N VAL A 120 16.61 8.69 -16.07
CA VAL A 120 15.64 9.39 -15.19
C VAL A 120 16.25 9.69 -13.82
N LEU A 121 17.01 8.75 -13.24
CA LEU A 121 17.77 8.98 -12.00
C LEU A 121 18.89 10.01 -12.17
N SER A 122 19.53 10.10 -13.35
CA SER A 122 20.61 11.05 -13.63
C SER A 122 20.16 12.51 -13.62
N ASN A 123 18.89 12.79 -13.89
CA ASN A 123 18.33 14.15 -13.88
C ASN A 123 17.72 14.55 -12.51
N LEU A 124 17.63 13.61 -11.57
CA LEU A 124 17.09 13.85 -10.23
C LEU A 124 18.22 14.07 -9.23
N VAL A 125 18.22 15.23 -8.59
CA VAL A 125 19.01 15.42 -7.37
C VAL A 125 18.36 14.59 -6.27
N GLY A 126 19.11 13.77 -5.54
CA GLY A 126 18.58 12.72 -4.66
C GLY A 126 17.46 13.14 -3.68
N LYS A 127 17.39 14.41 -3.27
CA LYS A 127 16.30 14.95 -2.42
C LYS A 127 14.94 15.00 -3.13
N ASP A 128 14.92 15.34 -4.42
CA ASP A 128 13.68 15.42 -5.22
C ASP A 128 13.12 14.02 -5.50
N PHE A 129 14.00 13.02 -5.69
CA PHE A 129 13.60 11.62 -5.79
C PHE A 129 12.88 11.16 -4.51
N ILE A 130 13.46 11.46 -3.34
CA ILE A 130 12.84 11.09 -2.06
C ILE A 130 11.46 11.76 -1.92
N ALA A 131 11.30 13.03 -2.32
CA ALA A 131 10.00 13.70 -2.26
C ALA A 131 8.91 12.96 -3.06
N VAL A 132 9.23 12.51 -4.28
CA VAL A 132 8.30 11.77 -5.15
C VAL A 132 8.01 10.39 -4.58
N HIS A 133 9.04 9.71 -4.08
CA HIS A 133 8.89 8.42 -3.43
C HIS A 133 7.98 8.51 -2.19
N MET A 134 8.14 9.54 -1.36
CA MET A 134 7.32 9.74 -0.17
C MET A 134 5.84 9.96 -0.48
N ILE A 135 5.52 10.72 -1.54
CA ILE A 135 4.11 10.90 -1.93
C ILE A 135 3.53 9.66 -2.60
N TRP A 136 4.34 8.89 -3.33
CA TRP A 136 3.91 7.61 -3.88
C TRP A 136 3.56 6.63 -2.76
N GLY A 137 4.43 6.50 -1.75
CA GLY A 137 4.16 5.73 -0.55
C GLY A 137 2.86 6.20 0.13
N ALA A 138 2.70 7.50 0.38
CA ALA A 138 1.48 8.03 0.97
C ALA A 138 0.20 7.67 0.19
N ALA A 139 0.25 7.71 -1.16
CA ALA A 139 -0.88 7.31 -2.01
C ALA A 139 -1.23 5.81 -1.85
N ASN A 140 -0.21 4.95 -1.77
CA ASN A 140 -0.41 3.51 -1.54
C ASN A 140 -1.03 3.26 -0.15
N GLU A 141 -0.48 3.89 0.89
CA GLU A 141 -0.94 3.74 2.28
C GLU A 141 -2.37 4.27 2.49
N TRP A 142 -2.71 5.42 1.90
CA TRP A 142 -4.11 5.89 1.92
C TRP A 142 -5.05 4.90 1.24
N SER A 143 -4.60 4.27 0.16
CA SER A 143 -5.38 3.26 -0.56
C SER A 143 -5.54 1.99 0.28
N ALA A 144 -4.50 1.54 0.97
CA ALA A 144 -4.54 0.39 1.88
C ALA A 144 -5.50 0.65 3.06
N VAL A 145 -5.36 1.78 3.76
CA VAL A 145 -6.28 2.18 4.85
C VAL A 145 -7.73 2.18 4.38
N ALA A 146 -8.00 2.74 3.19
CA ALA A 146 -9.35 2.77 2.64
C ALA A 146 -9.85 1.36 2.29
N ALA A 147 -9.01 0.53 1.68
CA ALA A 147 -9.35 -0.84 1.30
C ALA A 147 -9.71 -1.69 2.52
N TYR A 148 -8.89 -1.66 3.58
CA TYR A 148 -9.14 -2.37 4.84
C TYR A 148 -10.47 -1.94 5.49
N LYS A 149 -10.72 -0.63 5.56
CA LYS A 149 -11.97 -0.11 6.13
C LYS A 149 -13.20 -0.51 5.30
N ARG A 150 -13.11 -0.39 3.98
CA ARG A 150 -14.18 -0.76 3.05
C ARG A 150 -14.48 -2.26 3.13
N LEU A 151 -13.47 -3.12 3.16
CA LEU A 151 -13.67 -4.56 3.28
C LEU A 151 -14.33 -4.93 4.62
N ALA A 152 -13.92 -4.29 5.72
CA ALA A 152 -14.56 -4.47 7.02
C ALA A 152 -16.04 -4.07 7.02
N GLU A 153 -16.42 -3.03 6.28
CA GLU A 153 -17.81 -2.57 6.13
C GLU A 153 -18.64 -3.50 5.25
N ILE A 154 -18.07 -3.98 4.14
CA ILE A 154 -18.76 -4.83 3.16
C ILE A 154 -19.08 -6.20 3.76
N GLU A 155 -18.09 -6.84 4.38
CA GLU A 155 -18.23 -8.22 4.85
C GLU A 155 -19.01 -8.30 6.17
N GLY A 156 -18.84 -7.32 7.07
CA GLY A 156 -19.58 -7.26 8.33
C GLY A 156 -19.30 -8.40 9.33
N HIS A 157 -18.43 -9.37 8.98
CA HIS A 157 -18.02 -10.43 9.90
C HIS A 157 -17.25 -9.81 11.10
N PRO A 158 -17.72 -9.95 12.36
CA PRO A 158 -17.17 -9.20 13.50
C PRO A 158 -15.67 -9.41 13.71
N VAL A 159 -15.20 -10.66 13.62
CA VAL A 159 -13.78 -11.02 13.77
C VAL A 159 -12.92 -10.42 12.65
N LEU A 160 -13.31 -10.62 11.39
CA LEU A 160 -12.60 -10.01 10.26
C LEU A 160 -12.60 -8.48 10.36
N ALA A 161 -13.74 -7.86 10.65
CA ALA A 161 -13.85 -6.41 10.74
C ALA A 161 -12.93 -5.83 11.82
N GLU A 162 -12.80 -6.50 12.96
CA GLU A 162 -11.86 -6.11 14.01
C GLU A 162 -10.40 -6.25 13.55
N LEU A 163 -10.03 -7.38 12.94
CA LEU A 163 -8.69 -7.57 12.37
C LEU A 163 -8.33 -6.45 11.37
N LEU A 164 -9.18 -6.21 10.38
CA LEU A 164 -8.94 -5.22 9.33
C LEU A 164 -8.86 -3.79 9.90
N LYS A 165 -9.63 -3.48 10.96
CA LYS A 165 -9.52 -2.20 11.68
C LYS A 165 -8.17 -2.05 12.38
N ARG A 166 -7.68 -3.12 13.03
CA ARG A 166 -6.36 -3.11 13.69
C ARG A 166 -5.23 -2.91 12.68
N ILE A 167 -5.31 -3.58 11.52
CA ILE A 167 -4.36 -3.36 10.41
C ILE A 167 -4.45 -1.91 9.94
N ALA A 168 -5.64 -1.41 9.61
CA ALA A 168 -5.84 -0.04 9.15
C ALA A 168 -5.34 1.03 10.14
N MET A 169 -5.32 0.74 11.45
CA MET A 169 -4.74 1.62 12.47
C MET A 169 -3.21 1.67 12.40
N GLN A 170 -2.53 0.55 12.09
CA GLN A 170 -1.10 0.55 11.85
C GLN A 170 -0.76 1.28 10.55
N GLU A 171 -1.52 1.03 9.48
CA GLU A 171 -1.38 1.71 8.20
C GLU A 171 -1.57 3.23 8.32
N ALA A 172 -2.46 3.69 9.21
CA ALA A 172 -2.58 5.12 9.49
C ALA A 172 -1.30 5.75 10.08
N ARG A 173 -0.46 4.98 10.79
CA ARG A 173 0.87 5.43 11.24
C ARG A 173 1.85 5.52 10.07
N HIS A 174 1.78 4.59 9.12
CA HIS A 174 2.56 4.62 7.87
C HIS A 174 2.22 5.84 7.03
N VAL A 175 0.92 6.08 6.82
CA VAL A 175 0.38 7.30 6.20
C VAL A 175 0.99 8.53 6.87
N ALA A 176 1.02 8.60 8.20
CA ALA A 176 1.52 9.76 8.92
C ALA A 176 3.00 10.04 8.61
N PHE A 177 3.83 9.00 8.49
CA PHE A 177 5.23 9.15 8.10
C PHE A 177 5.35 9.67 6.66
N TYR A 178 4.82 8.90 5.69
CA TYR A 178 4.95 9.21 4.27
C TYR A 178 4.36 10.58 3.92
N ALA A 179 3.15 10.89 4.42
CA ALA A 179 2.48 12.15 4.14
C ALA A 179 3.21 13.35 4.76
N THR A 180 3.85 13.19 5.92
CA THR A 180 4.64 14.26 6.55
C THR A 180 5.91 14.53 5.75
N GLN A 181 6.66 13.47 5.41
CA GLN A 181 7.87 13.57 4.59
C GLN A 181 7.57 14.12 3.20
N ALA A 182 6.50 13.66 2.56
CA ALA A 182 6.04 14.16 1.27
C ALA A 182 5.72 15.66 1.33
N ARG A 183 4.92 16.09 2.30
CA ARG A 183 4.53 17.50 2.45
C ARG A 183 5.75 18.39 2.66
N GLU A 184 6.65 18.01 3.55
CA GLU A 184 7.84 18.80 3.83
C GLU A 184 8.75 18.93 2.60
N ARG A 185 9.04 17.81 1.92
CA ARG A 185 9.98 17.78 0.81
C ARG A 185 9.41 18.41 -0.46
N LEU A 186 8.14 18.15 -0.78
CA LEU A 186 7.45 18.83 -1.88
C LEU A 186 7.34 20.33 -1.62
N GLY A 187 7.14 20.76 -0.36
CA GLY A 187 7.11 22.16 0.01
C GLY A 187 8.41 22.93 -0.27
N LYS A 188 9.55 22.22 -0.36
CA LYS A 188 10.89 22.81 -0.55
C LYS A 188 11.35 22.83 -2.01
N SER A 189 10.65 22.18 -2.94
CA SER A 189 11.10 22.03 -4.33
C SER A 189 9.96 22.03 -5.34
N VAL A 190 9.85 23.11 -6.13
CA VAL A 190 8.89 23.20 -7.25
C VAL A 190 9.21 22.15 -8.34
N PHE A 191 10.48 21.78 -8.50
CA PHE A 191 10.88 20.72 -9.41
C PHE A 191 10.31 19.37 -8.95
N ALA A 192 10.47 19.02 -7.68
CA ALA A 192 9.86 17.82 -7.10
C ALA A 192 8.34 17.81 -7.24
N GLN A 193 7.67 18.95 -7.08
CA GLN A 193 6.22 19.06 -7.27
C GLN A 193 5.78 18.73 -8.71
N LYS A 194 6.47 19.31 -9.70
CA LYS A 194 6.18 19.06 -11.12
C LYS A 194 6.42 17.59 -11.47
N PHE A 195 7.52 17.04 -10.98
CA PHE A 195 7.87 15.65 -11.24
C PHE A 195 6.92 14.68 -10.52
N ALA A 196 6.57 14.93 -9.26
CA ALA A 196 5.58 14.15 -8.53
C ALA A 196 4.21 14.16 -9.23
N ARG A 197 3.76 15.33 -9.71
CA ARG A 197 2.51 15.40 -10.49
C ARG A 197 2.59 14.54 -11.74
N PHE A 198 3.66 14.67 -12.51
CA PHE A 198 3.83 13.89 -13.73
C PHE A 198 3.88 12.39 -13.42
N ALA A 199 4.68 11.99 -12.43
CA ALA A 199 4.87 10.59 -12.06
C ALA A 199 3.56 9.95 -11.58
N LEU A 200 2.88 10.60 -10.63
CA LEU A 200 1.59 10.10 -10.11
C LEU A 200 0.52 10.10 -11.20
N GLY A 201 0.43 11.14 -12.02
CA GLY A 201 -0.59 11.23 -13.06
C GLY A 201 -0.40 10.25 -14.23
N LYS A 202 0.83 9.78 -14.47
CA LYS A 202 1.15 8.95 -15.64
C LYS A 202 1.46 7.49 -15.32
N PHE A 203 2.07 7.22 -14.18
CA PHE A 203 2.64 5.90 -13.87
C PHE A 203 2.06 5.26 -12.62
N TRP A 204 1.34 6.01 -11.78
CA TRP A 204 0.70 5.41 -10.61
C TRP A 204 -0.48 4.55 -11.04
N GLY A 205 -0.65 3.42 -10.35
CA GLY A 205 -1.79 2.53 -10.45
C GLY A 205 -2.07 1.88 -9.10
N PRO A 206 -3.19 1.15 -8.97
CA PRO A 206 -3.61 0.58 -7.69
C PRO A 206 -2.56 -0.38 -7.14
N VAL A 207 -2.42 -0.43 -5.81
CA VAL A 207 -1.44 -1.30 -5.16
C VAL A 207 -1.69 -2.75 -5.57
N GLY A 208 -0.61 -3.45 -5.97
CA GLY A 208 -0.65 -4.81 -6.50
C GLY A 208 -0.80 -4.92 -8.03
N SER A 209 -1.14 -3.83 -8.74
CA SER A 209 -1.38 -3.85 -10.20
C SER A 209 -0.16 -4.20 -11.07
N THR A 210 1.05 -4.05 -10.52
CA THR A 210 2.31 -4.40 -11.21
C THR A 210 2.78 -5.82 -10.92
N ILE A 211 2.12 -6.52 -9.99
CA ILE A 211 2.53 -7.85 -9.50
C ILE A 211 1.44 -8.92 -9.67
N MET A 212 0.17 -8.51 -9.76
CA MET A 212 -0.99 -9.38 -9.91
C MET A 212 -1.56 -9.31 -11.33
N ASP A 213 -2.29 -10.35 -11.72
CA ASP A 213 -3.03 -10.36 -12.99
C ASP A 213 -4.12 -9.27 -13.00
N GLN A 214 -4.38 -8.68 -14.17
CA GLN A 214 -5.35 -7.59 -14.31
C GLN A 214 -6.78 -8.01 -13.93
N THR A 215 -7.13 -9.29 -14.08
CA THR A 215 -8.42 -9.83 -13.64
C THR A 215 -8.56 -9.84 -12.12
N GLU A 216 -7.48 -10.10 -11.38
CA GLU A 216 -7.44 -10.01 -9.91
C GLU A 216 -7.57 -8.56 -9.45
N VAL A 217 -6.81 -7.65 -10.08
CA VAL A 217 -6.89 -6.21 -9.78
C VAL A 217 -8.31 -5.70 -9.99
N LYS A 218 -8.94 -6.05 -11.12
CA LYS A 218 -10.32 -5.64 -11.43
C LYS A 218 -11.33 -6.22 -10.43
N HIS A 219 -11.18 -7.48 -10.04
CA HIS A 219 -12.02 -8.12 -9.02
C HIS A 219 -11.95 -7.35 -7.71
N VAL A 220 -10.73 -7.16 -7.18
CA VAL A 220 -10.50 -6.55 -5.87
C VAL A 220 -11.00 -5.12 -5.84
N MET A 221 -10.63 -4.33 -6.84
CA MET A 221 -11.02 -2.93 -6.88
C MET A 221 -12.54 -2.78 -7.12
N GLY A 222 -13.15 -3.67 -7.90
CA GLY A 222 -14.61 -3.71 -8.08
C GLY A 222 -15.35 -4.13 -6.82
N HIS A 223 -14.82 -5.10 -6.07
CA HIS A 223 -15.41 -5.58 -4.83
C HIS A 223 -15.32 -4.53 -3.72
N ILE A 224 -14.15 -3.93 -3.50
CA ILE A 224 -13.89 -2.98 -2.41
C ILE A 224 -14.49 -1.59 -2.72
N PHE A 225 -14.29 -1.10 -3.94
CA PHE A 225 -14.59 0.28 -4.33
C PHE A 225 -15.74 0.40 -5.33
N GLY A 226 -16.49 -0.67 -5.58
CA GLY A 226 -17.71 -0.61 -6.35
C GLY A 226 -18.80 0.23 -5.67
N GLY A 227 -19.55 0.99 -6.47
CA GLY A 227 -20.70 1.77 -6.04
C GLY A 227 -20.38 3.04 -5.23
N PRO A 228 -21.44 3.73 -4.74
CA PRO A 228 -21.32 5.10 -4.24
C PRO A 228 -20.39 5.29 -3.03
N GLU A 229 -20.40 4.34 -2.09
CA GLU A 229 -19.50 4.40 -0.93
C GLU A 229 -18.04 4.15 -1.32
N GLY A 230 -17.82 3.29 -2.33
CA GLY A 230 -16.51 3.13 -2.96
C GLY A 230 -16.01 4.42 -3.61
N ARG A 231 -16.86 5.09 -4.40
CA ARG A 231 -16.54 6.39 -5.02
C ARG A 231 -16.19 7.45 -3.99
N LYS A 232 -16.93 7.50 -2.90
CA LYS A 232 -16.67 8.41 -1.78
C LYS A 232 -15.31 8.14 -1.13
N ALA A 233 -14.94 6.88 -0.91
CA ALA A 233 -13.62 6.52 -0.39
C ALA A 233 -12.49 6.92 -1.35
N ILE A 234 -12.66 6.64 -2.65
CA ILE A 234 -11.71 7.04 -3.71
C ILE A 234 -11.50 8.56 -3.72
N ASN A 235 -12.60 9.32 -3.76
CA ASN A 235 -12.54 10.77 -3.79
C ASN A 235 -11.87 11.34 -2.52
N ALA A 236 -12.02 10.69 -1.37
CA ALA A 236 -11.34 11.09 -0.15
C ALA A 236 -9.81 10.90 -0.26
N ILE A 237 -9.34 9.80 -0.84
CA ILE A 237 -7.91 9.57 -1.11
C ILE A 237 -7.36 10.66 -2.04
N ASP A 238 -8.04 10.89 -3.17
CA ASP A 238 -7.63 11.92 -4.13
C ASP A 238 -7.63 13.32 -3.49
N ALA A 239 -8.58 13.62 -2.60
CA ALA A 239 -8.60 14.86 -1.85
C ALA A 239 -7.40 15.00 -0.89
N HIS A 240 -6.89 13.90 -0.31
CA HIS A 240 -5.66 13.91 0.48
C HIS A 240 -4.42 14.19 -0.38
N ILE A 241 -4.32 13.54 -1.54
CA ILE A 241 -3.24 13.75 -2.51
C ILE A 241 -3.25 15.20 -3.01
N ALA A 242 -4.42 15.73 -3.39
CA ALA A 242 -4.57 17.08 -3.92
C ALA A 242 -4.20 18.19 -2.91
N LYS A 243 -4.23 17.90 -1.60
CA LYS A 243 -3.80 18.83 -0.55
C LYS A 243 -2.27 18.94 -0.43
N MET A 244 -1.51 18.06 -1.09
CA MET A 244 -0.05 18.11 -1.03
C MET A 244 0.51 19.25 -1.88
N PRO A 245 1.67 19.83 -1.48
CA PRO A 245 2.24 20.97 -2.19
C PRO A 245 2.42 20.66 -3.66
N GLY A 246 1.87 21.55 -4.49
CA GLY A 246 1.93 21.41 -5.92
C GLY A 246 1.14 20.24 -6.49
N LEU A 247 0.22 19.55 -5.78
CA LEU A 247 -0.55 18.41 -6.33
C LEU A 247 -2.06 18.66 -6.49
N LYS A 248 -2.51 19.89 -6.25
CA LYS A 248 -3.92 20.31 -6.44
C LYS A 248 -4.49 19.84 -7.78
N GLY A 249 -5.71 19.30 -7.73
CA GLY A 249 -6.49 18.86 -8.88
C GLY A 249 -6.14 17.47 -9.41
N LEU A 250 -5.19 16.75 -8.80
CA LEU A 250 -4.96 15.35 -9.12
C LEU A 250 -6.09 14.46 -8.59
N THR A 251 -6.51 13.53 -9.43
CA THR A 251 -7.55 12.52 -9.16
C THR A 251 -7.05 11.14 -9.60
N ILE A 252 -5.84 10.77 -9.17
CA ILE A 252 -5.13 9.61 -9.74
C ILE A 252 -5.85 8.29 -9.44
N VAL A 253 -6.49 8.18 -8.28
CA VAL A 253 -7.20 6.95 -7.88
C VAL A 253 -8.49 6.84 -8.67
N ALA A 254 -9.29 7.91 -8.73
CA ALA A 254 -10.51 7.94 -9.53
C ALA A 254 -10.22 7.67 -11.01
N ASN A 255 -9.24 8.36 -11.59
CA ASN A 255 -8.87 8.19 -13.00
C ASN A 255 -8.44 6.75 -13.29
N SER A 256 -7.67 6.13 -12.39
CA SER A 256 -7.23 4.76 -12.56
C SER A 256 -8.40 3.79 -12.58
N LEU A 257 -9.32 3.90 -11.62
CA LEU A 257 -10.47 2.99 -11.50
C LEU A 257 -11.49 3.19 -12.61
N ASP A 258 -11.76 4.44 -12.98
CA ASP A 258 -12.62 4.79 -14.11
C ASP A 258 -12.04 4.19 -15.41
N SER A 259 -10.71 4.25 -15.61
CA SER A 259 -10.04 3.67 -16.78
C SER A 259 -10.08 2.14 -16.82
N SER A 260 -10.18 1.48 -15.66
CA SER A 260 -10.35 0.02 -15.54
C SER A 260 -11.82 -0.43 -15.65
N GLY A 261 -12.75 0.51 -15.90
CA GLY A 261 -14.17 0.23 -16.04
C GLY A 261 -14.83 -0.19 -14.73
N ILE A 262 -14.28 0.22 -13.59
CA ILE A 262 -14.87 -0.02 -12.28
C ILE A 262 -15.85 1.12 -12.02
N THR A 263 -17.14 0.82 -12.12
CA THR A 263 -18.21 1.79 -11.87
C THR A 263 -18.34 2.00 -10.37
N ALA A 264 -17.71 3.08 -9.89
CA ALA A 264 -17.88 3.61 -8.54
C ALA A 264 -18.91 4.73 -8.55
#